data_AF-A0A2H6FG54-F1
#
_entry.id   AF-A0A2H6FG54-F1
#
_cell.length_a   1.000
_cell.length_b   1.000
_cell.length_c   1.000
_cell.angle_alpha   90.00
_cell.angle_beta   90.00
_cell.angle_gamma   90.00
#
_symmetry.space_group_name_H-M   'P 1'
#
loop_
_entity.id
_entity.type
_entity.pdbx_description
1 polymer ?
#
loop_
_entity_poly.entity_id
_entity_poly.type
_entity_poly.pdbx_seq_one_letter_code
_entity_poly.pdbx_strand_id
1 'polypeptide(L)' 'MSVKKAGEKYKCNVCGNEVVVTKAGGGQLVCCGQPMELIGEDE' A
#
# COMPACT_ATOMS: atom_id res chain seq x y z
N MET A 1 1.46 8.32 -3.46
CA MET A 1 2.61 7.49 -3.87
C MET A 1 2.08 6.33 -4.69
N SER A 2 2.64 6.09 -5.88
CA SER A 2 2.27 4.93 -6.69
C SER A 2 2.98 3.68 -6.21
N VAL A 3 2.31 2.53 -6.33
CA VAL A 3 2.89 1.21 -6.06
C VAL A 3 3.97 0.92 -7.10
N LYS A 4 5.18 0.55 -6.66
CA LYS A 4 6.34 0.38 -7.56
C LYS A 4 6.81 -1.06 -7.66
N LYS A 5 6.67 -1.86 -6.60
CA LYS A 5 7.17 -3.24 -6.59
C LYS A 5 6.27 -4.17 -5.78
N ALA A 6 6.38 -5.46 -6.08
CA ALA A 6 5.83 -6.50 -5.21
C ALA A 6 6.62 -6.53 -3.89
N GLY A 7 5.97 -6.90 -2.80
CA GLY A 7 6.53 -6.92 -1.44
C GLY A 7 6.29 -5.64 -0.63
N GLU A 8 5.89 -4.52 -1.25
CA GLU A 8 5.53 -3.30 -0.52
C GLU A 8 4.33 -3.56 0.42
N LYS A 9 4.43 -3.08 1.66
CA LYS A 9 3.42 -3.22 2.72
C LYS A 9 2.78 -1.88 2.98
N TYR A 10 1.45 -1.83 2.95
CA TYR A 10 0.68 -0.60 3.12
C TYR A 10 -0.34 -0.71 4.23
N LYS A 11 -0.56 0.39 4.96
CA LYS A 11 -1.55 0.51 6.02
C LYS A 11 -2.52 1.65 5.79
N CYS A 12 -3.79 1.43 6.10
CA CYS A 12 -4.79 2.48 6.20
C CYS A 12 -4.83 3.03 7.63
N ASN A 13 -4.56 4.33 7.79
CA ASN A 13 -4.57 5.00 9.10
C ASN A 13 -5.98 5.33 9.63
N VAL A 14 -7.04 4.99 8.88
CA VAL A 14 -8.44 5.17 9.31
C VAL A 14 -9.02 3.88 9.90
N CYS A 15 -8.97 2.78 9.14
CA CYS A 15 -9.58 1.51 9.54
C CYS A 15 -8.56 0.46 10.03
N GLY A 16 -7.26 0.74 9.89
CA GLY A 16 -6.19 -0.18 10.30
C GLY A 16 -5.90 -1.31 9.32
N ASN A 17 -6.52 -1.34 8.13
CA ASN A 17 -6.31 -2.42 7.16
C ASN A 17 -4.86 -2.41 6.63
N GLU A 18 -4.23 -3.58 6.61
CA GLU A 18 -2.85 -3.78 6.16
C GLU A 18 -2.83 -4.76 4.97
N VAL A 19 -2.10 -4.39 3.91
CA VAL A 19 -2.02 -5.16 2.67
C VAL A 19 -0.58 -5.27 2.20
N VAL A 20 -0.25 -6.38 1.53
CA VAL A 20 1.04 -6.59 0.86
C VAL A 20 0.81 -6.61 -0.65
N VAL A 21 1.63 -5.88 -1.39
CA VAL A 21 1.56 -5.85 -2.85
C VAL A 21 2.11 -7.15 -3.41
N THR A 22 1.28 -7.92 -4.10
CA THR A 22 1.71 -9.15 -4.79
C THR A 22 2.16 -8.90 -6.22
N LYS A 23 1.68 -7.82 -6.84
CA LYS A 23 2.10 -7.37 -8.18
C LYS A 23 1.96 -5.86 -8.28
N ALA A 24 3.01 -5.19 -8.73
CA ALA A 24 3.00 -3.74 -8.86
C ALA A 24 2.12 -3.26 -10.02
N GLY A 25 1.48 -2.11 -9.81
CA GLY A 25 0.82 -1.33 -10.86
C GLY A 25 0.97 0.15 -10.52
N GLY A 26 1.25 1.02 -11.49
CA GLY A 26 1.65 2.42 -11.24
C GLY A 26 0.59 3.34 -10.62
N GLY A 27 -0.54 2.79 -10.15
CA GLY A 27 -1.55 3.52 -9.39
C GLY A 27 -1.23 3.61 -7.90
N GLN A 28 -1.96 4.45 -7.19
CA GLN A 28 -1.87 4.61 -5.74
C GLN A 28 -2.93 3.75 -5.04
N LEU A 29 -2.56 3.11 -3.92
CA LEU A 29 -3.53 2.42 -3.08
C LEU A 29 -4.34 3.43 -2.26
N VAL A 30 -5.67 3.27 -2.30
CA VAL A 30 -6.63 4.10 -1.59
C VAL A 30 -7.53 3.20 -0.76
N CYS A 31 -7.68 3.53 0.52
CA CYS A 31 -8.62 2.88 1.44
C CYS A 31 -9.30 3.96 2.27
N CYS A 32 -10.61 3.83 2.53
CA CYS A 32 -11.40 4.85 3.24
C CYS A 32 -11.31 6.26 2.63
N GLY A 33 -11.20 6.36 1.30
CA GLY A 33 -11.16 7.64 0.58
C GLY A 33 -9.83 8.39 0.68
N GLN A 34 -8.79 7.78 1.26
CA GLN A 34 -7.46 8.39 1.37
C GLN A 34 -6.34 7.46 0.89
N PRO A 35 -5.21 8.03 0.45
CA PRO A 35 -3.93 7.34 0.33
C PRO A 35 -3.63 6.38 1.48
N MET A 36 -3.24 5.14 1.18
CA MET A 36 -2.60 4.28 2.17
C MET A 36 -1.13 4.69 2.38
N GLU A 37 -0.61 4.45 3.58
CA GLU A 37 0.78 4.72 3.98
C GLU A 37 1.67 3.50 3.73
N LEU A 38 2.84 3.70 3.13
CA LEU A 38 3.85 2.64 2.98
C LEU A 38 4.55 2.44 4.34
N ILE A 39 4.45 1.24 4.89
CA ILE A 39 4.99 0.89 6.22
C ILE A 39 6.20 -0.04 6.17
N GLY A 40 6.56 -0.54 4.98
CA GLY A 40 7.72 -1.37 4.77
C GLY A 40 7.67 -2.11 3.44
N GLU A 41 8.66 -2.92 3.18
CA GLU A 41 8.76 -3.76 1.98
C GLU A 41 9.58 -5.02 2.32
N ASP A 42 9.22 -6.16 1.74
CA ASP A 42 10.07 -7.36 1.81
C ASP A 42 11.27 -7.18 0.84
N GLU A 43 12.48 -7.54 1.30
CA GLU A 43 13.73 -7.53 0.50
C GLU A 43 13.81 -8.68 -0.51
#